data_AF-A0A4V2PGH5-F1
#
_entry.id   AF-A0A4V2PGH5-F1
#
_cell.length_a   1.000
_cell.length_b   1.000
_cell.length_c   1.000
_cell.angle_alpha   90.00
_cell.angle_beta   90.00
_cell.angle_gamma   90.00
#
_symmetry.space_group_name_H-M   'P 1'
#
loop_
_entity.id
_entity.type
_entity.pdbx_description
1 polymer ?
#
loop_
_entity_poly.entity_id
_entity_poly.type
_entity_poly.pdbx_seq_one_letter_code
_entity_poly.pdbx_strand_id
1 'polypeptide(L)'
;MKKQIQYLFTVLALMTATTLVAQADHSDGDELYQQHCAACHGSDGSGGVGVPLNLPDFLAVASDDYLRKTVRNGRPGRVMPAFPLLSEDEVGAIIQTVRGWSGVPPPDYDSKPLKGDAVRGKQLFTQYCVACHGERGQGGEGTGVTFSRPREAPIMAPALNNPGFQQSVSDAMLKATLLRGRHGTPMPSITELGLKEGDADDLVAWLRQLPADSAPVRKSESPVIRMESSYSFEETLDNLKKAISARNFRVIREQTLDSGFVEKNKESRRQYIVYFCSFSFLNEALSIDPRVGLFLPCRVTLQETEKGIELVTINPENLSHLFNNRELDKACERMHRLYTEILEEATL
;
A
#
# COMPACT_ATOMS: atom_id res chain seq x y z
N MET A 1 89.04 22.84 11.61
CA MET A 1 88.74 23.90 12.61
C MET A 1 87.22 24.13 12.63
N LYS A 2 86.67 24.50 13.80
CA LYS A 2 85.65 25.56 14.07
C LYS A 2 84.84 26.06 12.84
N LYS A 3 83.51 26.13 12.80
CA LYS A 3 82.33 25.99 13.71
C LYS A 3 81.15 25.47 12.82
N GLN A 4 79.94 25.06 13.21
CA GLN A 4 79.20 24.63 14.43
C GLN A 4 78.00 23.77 13.88
N ILE A 5 77.19 22.97 14.59
CA ILE A 5 76.87 22.76 16.02
C ILE A 5 76.09 23.92 16.69
N GLN A 6 74.91 24.27 16.16
CA GLN A 6 73.70 24.72 16.91
C GLN A 6 72.55 25.03 15.94
N TYR A 7 71.51 24.18 15.92
CA TYR A 7 70.07 24.51 15.79
C TYR A 7 69.27 23.20 15.90
N LEU A 8 69.34 22.61 17.10
CA LEU A 8 68.40 21.59 17.54
C LEU A 8 67.12 22.30 18.01
N PHE A 9 65.96 21.65 17.88
CA PHE A 9 64.58 22.14 18.14
C PHE A 9 63.94 23.05 17.06
N THR A 10 62.61 22.95 17.00
CA THR A 10 61.64 23.87 16.37
C THR A 10 61.33 23.76 14.87
N VAL A 11 61.15 22.54 14.36
CA VAL A 11 60.07 22.21 13.39
C VAL A 11 59.47 20.87 13.85
N LEU A 12 58.54 20.91 14.81
CA LEU A 12 57.09 20.92 14.59
C LEU A 12 56.62 19.76 13.70
N ALA A 13 55.90 18.82 14.29
CA ALA A 13 55.51 17.57 13.65
C ALA A 13 54.55 17.80 12.48
N LEU A 14 55.02 17.54 11.26
CA LEU A 14 54.16 17.42 10.09
C LEU A 14 53.49 16.02 10.08
N MET A 15 52.67 15.75 11.10
CA MET A 15 51.70 14.66 11.01
C MET A 15 50.68 15.05 9.96
N THR A 16 50.85 14.53 8.75
CA THR A 16 49.84 14.56 7.70
C THR A 16 48.60 13.88 8.24
N ALA A 17 47.61 14.67 8.63
CA ALA A 17 46.31 14.14 9.00
C ALA A 17 45.71 13.45 7.77
N THR A 18 45.78 12.13 7.74
CA THR A 18 45.04 11.32 6.78
C THR A 18 43.57 11.53 7.09
N THR A 19 42.96 12.50 6.41
CA THR A 19 41.52 12.63 6.39
C THR A 19 40.98 11.35 5.77
N LEU A 20 40.47 10.45 6.61
CA LEU A 20 39.41 9.55 6.19
C LEU A 20 38.25 10.45 5.77
N VAL A 21 38.25 10.83 4.49
CA VAL A 21 37.01 11.06 3.78
C VAL A 21 36.31 9.72 3.86
N ALA A 22 35.36 9.60 4.79
CA ALA A 22 34.40 8.51 4.74
C ALA A 22 33.80 8.58 3.34
N GLN A 23 33.93 7.50 2.57
CA GLN A 23 33.11 7.35 1.38
C GLN A 23 31.68 7.35 1.89
N ALA A 24 30.98 8.47 1.69
CA ALA A 24 29.53 8.49 1.76
C ALA A 24 29.09 7.46 0.73
N ASP A 25 28.52 6.36 1.21
CA ASP A 25 28.16 5.22 0.38
C ASP A 25 27.13 5.72 -0.63
N HIS A 26 27.56 5.93 -1.87
CA HIS A 26 26.72 6.52 -2.91
C HIS A 26 25.77 5.43 -3.38
N SER A 27 24.70 5.23 -2.61
CA SER A 27 23.58 4.39 -2.97
C SER A 27 23.07 4.84 -4.34
N ASP A 28 23.30 4.02 -5.36
CA ASP A 28 22.97 4.38 -6.74
C ASP A 28 21.45 4.58 -6.85
N GLY A 29 21.04 5.81 -7.15
CA GLY A 29 19.63 6.19 -7.22
C GLY A 29 18.89 5.42 -8.32
N ASP A 30 19.58 5.10 -9.41
CA ASP A 30 19.01 4.34 -10.53
C ASP A 30 18.87 2.87 -10.12
N GLU A 31 19.87 2.28 -9.44
CA GLU A 31 19.75 0.91 -8.90
C GLU A 31 18.62 0.80 -7.87
N LEU A 32 18.58 1.68 -6.87
CA LEU A 32 17.51 1.74 -5.87
C LEU A 32 16.13 1.91 -6.54
N TYR A 33 16.04 2.76 -7.56
CA TYR A 33 14.79 2.95 -8.30
C TYR A 33 14.38 1.68 -9.07
N GLN A 34 15.32 0.97 -9.71
CA GLN A 34 15.01 -0.32 -10.33
C GLN A 34 14.57 -1.37 -9.30
N GLN A 35 15.24 -1.45 -8.15
CA GLN A 35 14.93 -2.41 -7.09
C GLN A 35 13.58 -2.15 -6.39
N HIS A 36 13.15 -0.88 -6.25
CA HIS A 36 12.03 -0.52 -5.37
C HIS A 36 10.83 0.16 -6.06
N CYS A 37 11.00 0.73 -7.25
CA CYS A 37 9.97 1.56 -7.89
C CYS A 37 9.61 1.12 -9.31
N ALA A 38 10.59 0.72 -10.14
CA ALA A 38 10.39 0.42 -11.56
C ALA A 38 9.35 -0.67 -11.84
N ALA A 39 9.23 -1.68 -10.97
CA ALA A 39 8.24 -2.74 -11.08
C ALA A 39 6.77 -2.25 -11.10
N CYS A 40 6.52 -1.05 -10.56
CA CYS A 40 5.23 -0.37 -10.65
C CYS A 40 5.25 0.81 -11.62
N HIS A 41 6.28 1.65 -11.56
CA HIS A 41 6.34 2.96 -12.22
C HIS A 41 7.08 2.98 -13.56
N GLY A 42 7.50 1.82 -14.08
CA GLY A 42 8.32 1.71 -15.29
C GLY A 42 9.78 2.04 -15.01
N SER A 43 10.71 1.42 -15.76
CA SER A 43 12.16 1.59 -15.57
C SER A 43 12.67 3.01 -15.87
N ASP A 44 11.89 3.78 -16.62
CA ASP A 44 12.11 5.16 -17.05
C ASP A 44 11.07 6.15 -16.46
N GLY A 45 10.27 5.70 -15.50
CA GLY A 45 9.18 6.49 -14.91
C GLY A 45 7.91 6.60 -15.76
N SER A 46 7.77 5.84 -16.87
CA SER A 46 6.61 5.88 -17.78
C SER A 46 5.30 5.33 -17.21
N GLY A 47 5.30 4.78 -15.99
CA GLY A 47 4.14 4.20 -15.32
C GLY A 47 3.88 2.73 -15.70
N GLY A 48 2.66 2.27 -15.44
CA GLY A 48 2.21 0.92 -15.78
C GLY A 48 1.21 0.40 -14.76
N VAL A 49 1.72 -0.24 -13.69
CA VAL A 49 0.92 -0.67 -12.53
C VAL A 49 0.75 0.49 -11.52
N GLY A 50 1.70 1.42 -11.51
CA GLY A 50 1.64 2.72 -10.85
C GLY A 50 1.51 3.86 -11.86
N VAL A 51 1.23 5.06 -11.36
CA VAL A 51 1.14 6.28 -12.19
C VAL A 51 2.50 6.64 -12.81
N PRO A 52 2.52 7.26 -14.02
CA PRO A 52 3.75 7.79 -14.59
C PRO A 52 4.34 8.89 -13.69
N LEU A 53 5.64 8.79 -13.45
CA LEU A 53 6.43 9.73 -12.65
C LEU A 53 7.25 10.69 -13.53
N ASN A 54 7.49 10.35 -14.80
CA ASN A 54 8.23 11.19 -15.75
C ASN A 54 7.38 12.27 -16.45
N LEU A 55 6.10 12.45 -16.08
CA LEU A 55 5.25 13.49 -16.65
C LEU A 55 5.80 14.90 -16.35
N PRO A 56 6.04 15.76 -17.36
CA PRO A 56 6.62 17.09 -17.15
C PRO A 56 5.85 17.97 -16.15
N ASP A 57 4.50 17.98 -16.21
CA ASP A 57 3.69 18.75 -15.27
C ASP A 57 3.77 18.23 -13.84
N PHE A 58 3.91 16.91 -13.66
CA PHE A 58 4.03 16.33 -12.33
C PHE A 58 5.37 16.74 -11.70
N LEU A 59 6.48 16.61 -12.43
CA LEU A 59 7.79 17.00 -11.94
C LEU A 59 7.89 18.53 -11.75
N ALA A 60 7.17 19.32 -12.56
CA ALA A 60 7.08 20.78 -12.42
C ALA A 60 6.19 21.29 -11.26
N VAL A 61 5.38 20.43 -10.60
CA VAL A 61 4.60 20.80 -9.39
C VAL A 61 4.88 19.95 -8.16
N ALA A 62 5.54 18.80 -8.27
CA ALA A 62 5.97 18.03 -7.11
C ALA A 62 7.24 18.65 -6.53
N SER A 63 7.22 19.06 -5.26
CA SER A 63 8.43 19.43 -4.51
C SER A 63 9.18 18.18 -4.02
N ASP A 64 10.47 18.32 -3.69
CA ASP A 64 11.25 17.19 -3.14
C ASP A 64 10.73 16.75 -1.76
N ASP A 65 10.20 17.69 -0.97
CA ASP A 65 9.48 17.40 0.28
C ASP A 65 8.23 16.53 0.04
N TYR A 66 7.43 16.83 -0.98
CA TYR A 66 6.28 15.98 -1.37
C TYR A 66 6.72 14.58 -1.80
N LEU A 67 7.80 14.47 -2.59
CA LEU A 67 8.31 13.16 -3.03
C LEU A 67 8.83 12.36 -1.83
N ARG A 68 9.66 12.96 -0.97
CA ARG A 68 10.22 12.34 0.24
C ARG A 68 9.11 11.86 1.19
N LYS A 69 8.13 12.71 1.48
CA LYS A 69 6.94 12.33 2.29
C LYS A 69 6.09 11.27 1.60
N THR A 70 5.99 11.28 0.28
CA THR A 70 5.26 10.26 -0.48
C THR A 70 5.93 8.89 -0.40
N VAL A 71 7.26 8.81 -0.47
CA VAL A 71 8.03 7.57 -0.27
C VAL A 71 7.91 7.09 1.19
N ARG A 72 7.99 8.00 2.16
CA ARG A 72 7.88 7.69 3.60
C ARG A 72 6.50 7.22 4.04
N ASN A 73 5.44 7.89 3.59
CA ASN A 73 4.06 7.64 4.03
C ASN A 73 3.31 6.66 3.11
N GLY A 74 3.80 6.45 1.89
CA GLY A 74 3.10 5.69 0.85
C GLY A 74 1.72 6.26 0.50
N ARG A 75 0.81 5.38 0.10
CA ARG A 75 -0.63 5.67 -0.01
C ARG A 75 -1.42 4.54 0.69
N PRO A 76 -1.68 4.65 2.02
CA PRO A 76 -2.35 3.61 2.78
C PRO A 76 -3.69 3.19 2.16
N GLY A 77 -3.92 1.90 1.98
CA GLY A 77 -5.09 1.34 1.33
C GLY A 77 -5.10 1.36 -0.21
N ARG A 78 -3.98 1.75 -0.85
CA ARG A 78 -3.75 1.67 -2.31
C ARG A 78 -2.41 0.97 -2.59
N VAL A 79 -2.11 0.63 -3.85
CA VAL A 79 -0.95 -0.24 -4.17
C VAL A 79 0.41 0.30 -3.71
N MET A 80 0.60 1.62 -3.63
CA MET A 80 1.88 2.22 -3.25
C MET A 80 2.16 2.07 -1.74
N PRO A 81 3.16 1.26 -1.33
CA PRO A 81 3.50 1.07 0.08
C PRO A 81 4.27 2.27 0.64
N ALA A 82 4.43 2.29 1.96
CA ALA A 82 5.44 3.11 2.63
C ALA A 82 6.80 2.41 2.56
N PHE A 83 7.88 3.19 2.45
CA PHE A 83 9.26 2.69 2.50
C PHE A 83 9.97 3.22 3.76
N PRO A 84 9.69 2.66 4.95
CA PRO A 84 10.29 3.11 6.21
C PRO A 84 11.70 2.57 6.45
N LEU A 85 12.16 1.59 5.67
CA LEU A 85 13.45 0.92 5.87
C LEU A 85 14.63 1.57 5.12
N LEU A 86 14.35 2.38 4.09
CA LEU A 86 15.38 3.16 3.39
C LEU A 86 15.89 4.29 4.29
N SER A 87 17.19 4.60 4.25
CA SER A 87 17.76 5.80 4.85
C SER A 87 17.27 7.10 4.18
N GLU A 88 17.54 8.26 4.77
CA GLU A 88 17.21 9.55 4.12
C GLU A 88 18.08 9.83 2.88
N ASP A 89 19.28 9.24 2.82
CA ASP A 89 20.21 9.38 1.70
C ASP A 89 19.77 8.52 0.51
N GLU A 90 19.37 7.27 0.73
CA GLU A 90 18.77 6.40 -0.30
C GLU A 90 17.48 7.01 -0.88
N VAL A 91 16.61 7.57 -0.03
CA VAL A 91 15.42 8.32 -0.51
C VAL A 91 15.83 9.59 -1.25
N GLY A 92 16.95 10.22 -0.88
CA GLY A 92 17.54 11.33 -1.63
C GLY A 92 18.02 10.93 -3.02
N ALA A 93 18.70 9.78 -3.15
CA ALA A 93 19.20 9.25 -4.41
C ALA A 93 18.05 8.86 -5.36
N ILE A 94 17.01 8.16 -4.86
CA ILE A 94 15.80 7.84 -5.64
C ILE A 94 15.12 9.13 -6.14
N ILE A 95 15.06 10.18 -5.33
CA ILE A 95 14.51 11.47 -5.76
C ILE A 95 15.38 12.11 -6.85
N GLN A 96 16.71 12.04 -6.77
CA GLN A 96 17.60 12.54 -7.82
C GLN A 96 17.38 11.82 -9.16
N THR A 97 17.21 10.49 -9.17
CA THR A 97 16.82 9.73 -10.37
C THR A 97 15.48 10.19 -10.94
N VAL A 98 14.45 10.35 -10.10
CA VAL A 98 13.14 10.88 -10.52
C VAL A 98 13.23 12.32 -11.05
N ARG A 99 14.19 13.12 -10.57
CA ARG A 99 14.50 14.45 -11.12
C ARG A 99 15.32 14.40 -12.41
N GLY A 100 16.06 13.33 -12.69
CA GLY A 100 16.84 13.15 -13.91
C GLY A 100 16.00 13.20 -15.19
N TRP A 101 14.70 12.88 -15.11
CA TRP A 101 13.75 13.02 -16.22
C TRP A 101 13.21 14.45 -16.42
N SER A 102 13.56 15.39 -15.53
CA SER A 102 13.09 16.78 -15.54
C SER A 102 14.19 17.76 -15.96
N GLY A 103 13.91 18.55 -17.00
CA GLY A 103 14.70 19.73 -17.34
C GLY A 103 14.41 20.97 -16.47
N VAL A 104 13.44 20.91 -15.56
CA VAL A 104 13.07 22.02 -14.66
C VAL A 104 13.48 21.73 -13.21
N PRO A 105 13.95 22.74 -12.45
CA PRO A 105 14.28 22.58 -11.04
C PRO A 105 13.03 22.26 -10.20
N PRO A 106 13.17 21.56 -9.05
CA PRO A 106 12.06 21.28 -8.16
C PRO A 106 11.44 22.60 -7.62
N PRO A 107 10.11 22.73 -7.57
CA PRO A 107 9.47 23.84 -6.91
C PRO A 107 9.67 23.78 -5.40
N ASP A 108 10.05 24.92 -4.81
CA ASP A 108 9.97 25.15 -3.37
C ASP A 108 8.60 25.77 -3.03
N TYR A 109 8.01 25.35 -1.90
CA TYR A 109 6.68 25.78 -1.49
C TYR A 109 6.64 26.11 0.00
N ASP A 110 6.04 27.25 0.30
CA ASP A 110 5.66 27.62 1.66
C ASP A 110 4.71 26.57 2.28
N SER A 111 4.95 26.22 3.55
CA SER A 111 4.12 25.28 4.32
C SER A 111 2.93 25.96 5.01
N LYS A 112 2.78 27.29 4.89
CA LYS A 112 1.62 28.02 5.39
C LYS A 112 0.32 27.54 4.73
N PRO A 113 -0.75 27.27 5.50
CA PRO A 113 -2.07 26.99 4.95
C PRO A 113 -2.61 28.16 4.11
N LEU A 114 -3.30 27.84 3.02
CA LEU A 114 -4.01 28.83 2.21
C LEU A 114 -5.32 29.25 2.89
N LYS A 115 -5.86 30.39 2.46
CA LYS A 115 -7.13 30.94 2.97
C LYS A 115 -8.13 31.03 1.82
N GLY A 116 -9.16 30.17 1.86
CA GLY A 116 -10.29 30.19 0.95
C GLY A 116 -11.59 29.80 1.67
N ASP A 117 -12.72 30.01 1.01
CA ASP A 117 -14.03 29.59 1.46
C ASP A 117 -14.26 28.11 1.10
N ALA A 118 -14.17 27.23 2.11
CA ALA A 118 -14.42 25.81 1.94
C ALA A 118 -15.90 25.47 1.60
N VAL A 119 -16.86 26.35 1.87
CA VAL A 119 -18.26 26.15 1.46
C VAL A 119 -18.39 26.35 -0.05
N ARG A 120 -17.79 27.41 -0.59
CA ARG A 120 -17.66 27.61 -2.04
C ARG A 120 -16.79 26.55 -2.70
N GLY A 121 -15.68 26.18 -2.07
CA GLY A 121 -14.81 25.08 -2.49
C GLY A 121 -15.55 23.76 -2.62
N LYS A 122 -16.44 23.43 -1.69
CA LYS A 122 -17.29 22.24 -1.76
C LYS A 122 -18.25 22.28 -2.94
N GLN A 123 -18.85 23.44 -3.24
CA GLN A 123 -19.75 23.62 -4.40
C GLN A 123 -19.00 23.39 -5.71
N LEU A 124 -17.83 24.04 -5.87
CA LEU A 124 -16.94 23.86 -7.01
C LEU A 124 -16.49 22.40 -7.17
N PHE A 125 -16.05 21.77 -6.09
CA PHE A 125 -15.64 20.36 -6.10
C PHE A 125 -16.78 19.43 -6.52
N THR A 126 -17.99 19.67 -6.00
CA THR A 126 -19.20 18.91 -6.37
C THR A 126 -19.52 19.04 -7.86
N GLN A 127 -19.37 20.25 -8.43
CA GLN A 127 -19.68 20.51 -9.83
C GLN A 127 -18.62 19.98 -10.81
N TYR A 128 -17.34 20.10 -10.47
CA TYR A 128 -16.23 19.90 -11.43
C TYR A 128 -15.33 18.69 -11.13
N CYS A 129 -15.23 18.23 -9.88
CA CYS A 129 -14.22 17.24 -9.47
C CYS A 129 -14.82 15.86 -9.14
N VAL A 130 -16.05 15.80 -8.62
CA VAL A 130 -16.69 14.55 -8.13
C VAL A 130 -16.82 13.48 -9.21
N ALA A 131 -17.02 13.85 -10.49
CA ALA A 131 -17.11 12.90 -11.60
C ALA A 131 -15.86 12.02 -11.80
N CYS A 132 -14.70 12.47 -11.31
CA CYS A 132 -13.44 11.72 -11.35
C CYS A 132 -12.95 11.32 -9.95
N HIS A 133 -12.97 12.26 -8.98
CA HIS A 133 -12.41 12.03 -7.64
C HIS A 133 -13.43 11.53 -6.61
N GLY A 134 -14.71 11.40 -6.97
CA GLY A 134 -15.78 10.96 -6.08
C GLY A 134 -16.20 11.98 -5.01
N GLU A 135 -17.40 11.82 -4.46
CA GLU A 135 -18.04 12.77 -3.52
C GLU A 135 -17.19 13.08 -2.27
N ARG A 136 -16.41 12.11 -1.79
CA ARG A 136 -15.54 12.23 -0.60
C ARG A 136 -14.08 12.41 -0.97
N GLY A 137 -13.76 12.63 -2.25
CA GLY A 137 -12.39 12.68 -2.75
C GLY A 137 -11.70 11.31 -2.75
N GLN A 138 -12.45 10.20 -2.72
CA GLN A 138 -11.92 8.83 -2.66
C GLN A 138 -11.21 8.35 -3.94
N GLY A 139 -11.15 9.18 -4.99
CA GLY A 139 -10.60 8.81 -6.28
C GLY A 139 -11.51 7.83 -7.04
N GLY A 140 -10.95 7.17 -8.04
CA GLY A 140 -11.55 5.97 -8.60
C GLY A 140 -11.59 4.82 -7.59
N GLU A 141 -12.53 3.91 -7.77
CA GLU A 141 -12.42 2.53 -7.26
C GLU A 141 -11.15 1.88 -7.85
N GLY A 142 -10.66 0.80 -7.26
CA GLY A 142 -9.41 0.13 -7.61
C GLY A 142 -8.19 0.55 -6.78
N THR A 143 -7.21 -0.36 -6.73
CA THR A 143 -5.90 -0.17 -6.09
C THR A 143 -4.89 0.63 -6.90
N GLY A 144 -5.05 0.64 -8.23
CA GLY A 144 -4.05 1.06 -9.21
C GLY A 144 -3.77 -0.02 -10.27
N VAL A 145 -3.91 -1.30 -9.94
CA VAL A 145 -3.26 -2.38 -10.70
C VAL A 145 -4.04 -2.86 -11.93
N THR A 146 -3.30 -3.17 -12.99
CA THR A 146 -3.79 -3.54 -14.34
C THR A 146 -4.33 -4.97 -14.48
N PHE A 147 -4.52 -5.70 -13.38
CA PHE A 147 -5.09 -7.05 -13.39
C PHE A 147 -6.62 -7.08 -13.18
N SER A 148 -7.17 -6.07 -12.51
CA SER A 148 -8.59 -6.03 -12.13
C SER A 148 -9.49 -5.30 -13.13
N ARG A 149 -8.95 -4.77 -14.24
CA ARG A 149 -9.67 -3.88 -15.18
C ARG A 149 -9.31 -4.02 -16.66
N PRO A 150 -10.22 -3.60 -17.56
CA PRO A 150 -9.90 -3.29 -18.96
C PRO A 150 -8.77 -2.25 -19.08
N ARG A 151 -8.00 -2.26 -20.17
CA ARG A 151 -6.74 -1.50 -20.30
C ARG A 151 -6.93 -0.07 -20.82
N GLU A 152 -8.16 0.33 -21.13
CA GLU A 152 -8.46 1.52 -21.92
C GLU A 152 -8.71 2.77 -21.05
N ALA A 153 -8.68 2.64 -19.72
CA ALA A 153 -8.69 3.75 -18.77
C ALA A 153 -7.23 4.09 -18.36
N PRO A 154 -6.59 5.13 -18.96
CA PRO A 154 -5.13 5.25 -18.95
C PRO A 154 -4.54 5.63 -17.58
N ILE A 155 -5.23 6.49 -16.82
CA ILE A 155 -4.79 6.98 -15.51
C ILE A 155 -6.03 7.13 -14.63
N MET A 156 -6.01 6.53 -13.44
CA MET A 156 -7.10 6.68 -12.47
C MET A 156 -6.94 7.94 -11.63
N ALA A 157 -8.06 8.62 -11.35
CA ALA A 157 -8.08 9.78 -10.48
C ALA A 157 -7.65 9.39 -9.05
N PRO A 158 -6.62 10.04 -8.48
CA PRO A 158 -6.11 9.69 -7.16
C PRO A 158 -7.11 10.03 -6.04
N ALA A 159 -7.02 9.24 -4.96
CA ALA A 159 -7.73 9.49 -3.71
C ALA A 159 -7.16 10.72 -2.99
N LEU A 160 -7.80 11.86 -3.18
CA LEU A 160 -7.45 13.15 -2.58
C LEU A 160 -7.66 13.17 -1.06
N ASN A 161 -8.55 12.34 -0.52
CA ASN A 161 -8.73 12.17 0.92
C ASN A 161 -7.80 11.12 1.55
N ASN A 162 -6.87 10.53 0.78
CA ASN A 162 -5.93 9.55 1.31
C ASN A 162 -4.99 10.19 2.35
N PRO A 163 -4.83 9.61 3.56
CA PRO A 163 -4.04 10.22 4.62
C PRO A 163 -2.55 10.40 4.23
N GLY A 164 -1.96 9.44 3.52
CA GLY A 164 -0.58 9.54 3.04
C GLY A 164 -0.39 10.67 2.03
N PHE A 165 -1.37 10.89 1.14
CA PHE A 165 -1.37 12.04 0.22
C PHE A 165 -1.51 13.37 0.96
N GLN A 166 -2.51 13.49 1.83
CA GLN A 166 -2.80 14.72 2.59
C GLN A 166 -1.62 15.16 3.47
N GLN A 167 -0.89 14.21 4.07
CA GLN A 167 0.34 14.46 4.83
C GLN A 167 1.56 14.81 3.95
N SER A 168 1.56 14.42 2.67
CA SER A 168 2.68 14.67 1.76
C SER A 168 2.57 15.99 1.01
N VAL A 169 1.36 16.47 0.72
CA VAL A 169 1.11 17.62 -0.16
C VAL A 169 0.96 18.93 0.64
N SER A 170 1.51 20.03 0.13
CA SER A 170 1.29 21.39 0.67
C SER A 170 0.10 22.08 -0.01
N ASP A 171 -0.47 23.10 0.63
CA ASP A 171 -1.59 23.87 0.08
C ASP A 171 -1.20 24.59 -1.21
N ALA A 172 0.01 25.18 -1.23
CA ALA A 172 0.57 25.81 -2.42
C ALA A 172 0.80 24.80 -3.57
N MET A 173 1.21 23.55 -3.26
CA MET A 173 1.32 22.48 -4.27
C MET A 173 -0.05 22.04 -4.81
N LEU A 174 -1.08 21.96 -3.95
CA LEU A 174 -2.44 21.68 -4.39
C LEU A 174 -2.95 22.78 -5.34
N LYS A 175 -2.77 24.06 -4.97
CA LYS A 175 -3.11 25.21 -5.82
C LYS A 175 -2.34 25.20 -7.14
N ALA A 176 -1.03 24.95 -7.12
CA ALA A 176 -0.23 24.82 -8.34
C ALA A 176 -0.69 23.66 -9.24
N THR A 177 -1.10 22.53 -8.67
CA THR A 177 -1.67 21.40 -9.41
C THR A 177 -3.02 21.76 -10.05
N LEU A 178 -3.90 22.47 -9.32
CA LEU A 178 -5.20 22.92 -9.85
C LEU A 178 -5.04 23.95 -10.98
N LEU A 179 -4.09 24.89 -10.86
CA LEU A 179 -3.86 25.93 -11.86
C LEU A 179 -3.15 25.43 -13.13
N ARG A 180 -2.38 24.34 -13.04
CA ARG A 180 -1.68 23.73 -14.18
C ARG A 180 -2.47 22.61 -14.85
N GLY A 181 -3.31 21.88 -14.10
CA GLY A 181 -3.82 20.59 -14.55
C GLY A 181 -2.70 19.56 -14.67
N ARG A 182 -2.93 18.52 -15.47
CA ARG A 182 -1.94 17.48 -15.81
C ARG A 182 -2.11 17.04 -17.26
N HIS A 183 -1.31 17.58 -18.17
CA HIS A 183 -1.31 17.17 -19.58
C HIS A 183 -0.95 15.68 -19.72
N GLY A 184 -1.49 15.02 -20.74
CA GLY A 184 -1.42 13.56 -20.89
C GLY A 184 -2.37 12.78 -19.95
N THR A 185 -3.22 13.48 -19.19
CA THR A 185 -4.22 12.87 -18.29
C THR A 185 -5.61 13.51 -18.50
N PRO A 186 -6.71 12.90 -18.04
CA PRO A 186 -8.04 13.52 -18.05
C PRO A 186 -8.25 14.66 -17.03
N MET A 187 -7.21 15.15 -16.34
CA MET A 187 -7.30 16.22 -15.34
C MET A 187 -6.89 17.58 -15.95
N PRO A 188 -7.84 18.42 -16.40
CA PRO A 188 -7.54 19.77 -16.89
C PRO A 188 -7.13 20.70 -15.75
N SER A 189 -6.64 21.88 -16.12
CA SER A 189 -6.54 23.02 -15.20
C SER A 189 -7.92 23.58 -14.85
N ILE A 190 -8.03 24.26 -13.70
CA ILE A 190 -9.29 24.92 -13.34
C ILE A 190 -9.61 26.12 -14.25
N THR A 191 -8.61 26.71 -14.90
CA THR A 191 -8.79 27.84 -15.83
C THR A 191 -9.37 27.40 -17.17
N GLU A 192 -9.05 26.19 -17.65
CA GLU A 192 -9.75 25.54 -18.78
C GLU A 192 -11.22 25.22 -18.45
N LEU A 193 -11.54 25.00 -17.16
CA LEU A 193 -12.92 24.87 -16.67
C LEU A 193 -13.62 26.23 -16.46
N GLY A 194 -12.97 27.35 -16.80
CA GLY A 194 -13.50 28.70 -16.67
C GLY A 194 -13.44 29.30 -15.25
N LEU A 195 -12.77 28.63 -14.31
CA LEU A 195 -12.59 29.08 -12.94
C LEU A 195 -11.40 30.06 -12.82
N LYS A 196 -11.41 30.86 -11.75
CA LYS A 196 -10.41 31.89 -11.45
C LYS A 196 -9.38 31.40 -10.45
N GLU A 197 -8.26 32.13 -10.31
CA GLU A 197 -7.18 31.71 -9.40
C GLU A 197 -7.62 31.58 -7.94
N GLY A 198 -8.48 32.47 -7.45
CA GLY A 198 -9.06 32.39 -6.10
C GLY A 198 -9.99 31.20 -5.89
N ASP A 199 -10.51 30.62 -6.96
CA ASP A 199 -11.33 29.40 -6.90
C ASP A 199 -10.46 28.18 -6.55
N ALA A 200 -9.13 28.26 -6.80
CA ALA A 200 -8.18 27.26 -6.31
C ALA A 200 -7.99 27.35 -4.79
N ASP A 201 -7.95 28.54 -4.19
CA ASP A 201 -7.81 28.71 -2.73
C ASP A 201 -9.04 28.13 -2.00
N ASP A 202 -10.24 28.39 -2.52
CA ASP A 202 -11.50 27.81 -2.04
C ASP A 202 -11.51 26.28 -2.17
N LEU A 203 -11.12 25.75 -3.35
CA LEU A 203 -10.99 24.32 -3.58
C LEU A 203 -9.99 23.69 -2.60
N VAL A 204 -8.82 24.29 -2.36
CA VAL A 204 -7.84 23.79 -1.38
C VAL A 204 -8.40 23.79 0.04
N ALA A 205 -9.11 24.86 0.44
CA ALA A 205 -9.76 24.93 1.74
C ALA A 205 -10.80 23.81 1.94
N TRP A 206 -11.52 23.40 0.89
CA TRP A 206 -12.38 22.21 0.92
C TRP A 206 -11.60 20.89 0.90
N LEU A 207 -10.53 20.77 0.09
CA LEU A 207 -9.71 19.56 0.01
C LEU A 207 -9.07 19.18 1.36
N ARG A 208 -8.82 20.15 2.25
CA ARG A 208 -8.36 19.93 3.63
C ARG A 208 -9.47 19.53 4.61
N GLN A 209 -10.75 19.65 4.22
CA GLN A 209 -11.91 19.22 5.01
C GLN A 209 -12.52 17.89 4.52
N LEU A 210 -11.92 17.26 3.50
CA LEU A 210 -12.34 15.93 3.05
C LEU A 210 -12.22 14.92 4.20
N PRO A 211 -13.22 14.05 4.42
CA PRO A 211 -13.15 13.01 5.44
C PRO A 211 -12.06 12.01 5.04
N ALA A 212 -11.02 11.92 5.86
CA ALA A 212 -9.83 11.10 5.58
C ALA A 212 -10.22 9.65 5.24
N ASP A 213 -9.54 9.03 4.26
CA ASP A 213 -9.71 7.62 3.91
C ASP A 213 -9.00 6.69 4.91
N SER A 214 -9.21 6.94 6.21
CA SER A 214 -8.74 6.09 7.28
C SER A 214 -9.39 4.72 7.16
N ALA A 215 -8.56 3.67 7.09
CA ALA A 215 -9.00 2.35 7.52
C ALA A 215 -9.59 2.44 8.94
N PRO A 216 -10.61 1.63 9.29
CA PRO A 216 -10.99 1.48 10.68
C PRO A 216 -9.74 1.12 11.49
N VAL A 217 -9.52 1.77 12.64
CA VAL A 217 -8.45 1.40 13.57
C VAL A 217 -8.85 0.09 14.23
N ARG A 218 -8.65 -1.02 13.52
CA ARG A 218 -8.93 -2.37 14.02
C ARG A 218 -7.98 -2.65 15.18
N LYS A 219 -8.51 -3.24 16.25
CA LYS A 219 -7.68 -3.77 17.34
C LYS A 219 -6.79 -4.88 16.76
N SER A 220 -5.65 -5.12 17.39
CA SER A 220 -4.74 -6.21 17.00
C SER A 220 -5.40 -7.57 17.24
N GLU A 221 -6.17 -8.06 16.27
CA GLU A 221 -6.72 -9.41 16.30
C GLU A 221 -5.63 -10.46 16.08
N SER A 222 -5.93 -11.70 16.48
CA SER A 222 -5.08 -12.84 16.12
C SER A 222 -5.04 -13.01 14.59
N PRO A 223 -3.88 -13.35 14.00
CA PRO A 223 -3.77 -13.68 12.57
C PRO A 223 -4.48 -14.99 12.21
N VAL A 224 -4.92 -15.76 13.20
CA VAL A 224 -5.70 -16.99 13.07
C VAL A 224 -6.94 -16.97 13.95
N ILE A 225 -8.06 -17.48 13.44
CA ILE A 225 -9.24 -17.82 14.24
C ILE A 225 -9.00 -19.24 14.81
N ARG A 226 -9.31 -19.43 16.09
CA ARG A 226 -9.19 -20.71 16.80
C ARG A 226 -10.48 -20.99 17.56
N MET A 227 -10.88 -22.26 17.65
CA MET A 227 -12.02 -22.68 18.47
C MET A 227 -11.79 -24.09 19.00
N GLU A 228 -11.94 -24.30 20.31
CA GLU A 228 -11.84 -25.61 20.96
C GLU A 228 -13.17 -26.36 20.77
N SER A 229 -13.12 -27.64 20.40
CA SER A 229 -14.30 -28.50 20.22
C SER A 229 -14.58 -29.33 21.46
N SER A 230 -15.86 -29.44 21.84
CA SER A 230 -16.30 -30.36 22.89
C SER A 230 -16.48 -31.82 22.40
N TYR A 231 -16.51 -32.00 21.08
CA TYR A 231 -16.79 -33.27 20.42
C TYR A 231 -15.56 -34.15 20.15
N SER A 232 -15.80 -35.39 19.74
CA SER A 232 -14.75 -36.26 19.21
C SER A 232 -14.15 -35.72 17.90
N PHE A 233 -12.98 -36.21 17.50
CA PHE A 233 -12.30 -35.75 16.27
C PHE A 233 -13.15 -36.02 15.01
N GLU A 234 -13.69 -37.23 14.90
CA GLU A 234 -14.55 -37.67 13.79
C GLU A 234 -15.85 -36.86 13.69
N GLU A 235 -16.47 -36.56 14.84
CA GLU A 235 -17.70 -35.79 14.95
C GLU A 235 -17.48 -34.31 14.65
N THR A 236 -16.40 -33.71 15.17
CA THR A 236 -15.94 -32.36 14.80
C THR A 236 -15.69 -32.25 13.29
N LEU A 237 -15.09 -33.29 12.68
CA LEU A 237 -14.82 -33.32 11.24
C LEU A 237 -16.09 -33.40 10.40
N ASP A 238 -17.06 -34.23 10.80
CA ASP A 238 -18.34 -34.37 10.12
C ASP A 238 -19.20 -33.10 10.28
N ASN A 239 -19.24 -32.52 11.49
CA ASN A 239 -19.94 -31.26 11.76
C ASN A 239 -19.33 -30.08 10.99
N LEU A 240 -18.00 -29.96 10.92
CA LEU A 240 -17.32 -28.99 10.05
C LEU A 240 -17.75 -29.13 8.58
N LYS A 241 -17.80 -30.37 8.06
CA LYS A 241 -18.18 -30.63 6.66
C LYS A 241 -19.65 -30.30 6.38
N LYS A 242 -20.55 -30.48 7.37
CA LYS A 242 -21.94 -29.99 7.32
C LYS A 242 -21.99 -28.46 7.32
N ALA A 243 -21.33 -27.80 8.26
CA ALA A 243 -21.35 -26.33 8.44
C ALA A 243 -20.79 -25.57 7.22
N ILE A 244 -19.74 -26.10 6.59
CA ILE A 244 -19.22 -25.64 5.30
C ILE A 244 -20.31 -25.76 4.21
N SER A 245 -20.93 -26.93 4.10
CA SER A 245 -21.93 -27.23 3.06
C SER A 245 -23.21 -26.39 3.22
N ALA A 246 -23.67 -26.18 4.45
CA ALA A 246 -24.84 -25.37 4.80
C ALA A 246 -24.70 -23.90 4.34
N ARG A 247 -23.48 -23.37 4.34
CA ARG A 247 -23.16 -22.01 3.84
C ARG A 247 -22.84 -21.95 2.34
N ASN A 248 -23.22 -22.98 1.58
CA ASN A 248 -23.02 -23.09 0.13
C ASN A 248 -21.54 -23.10 -0.31
N PHE A 249 -20.63 -23.51 0.57
CA PHE A 249 -19.26 -23.85 0.19
C PHE A 249 -19.18 -25.34 -0.15
N ARG A 250 -18.42 -25.68 -1.19
CA ARG A 250 -18.12 -27.07 -1.54
C ARG A 250 -16.79 -27.48 -0.91
N VAL A 251 -16.76 -28.59 -0.18
CA VAL A 251 -15.50 -29.29 0.16
C VAL A 251 -14.89 -29.83 -1.13
N ILE A 252 -13.62 -29.51 -1.38
CA ILE A 252 -12.91 -29.83 -2.63
C ILE A 252 -11.72 -30.75 -2.45
N ARG A 253 -11.10 -30.78 -1.26
CA ARG A 253 -9.98 -31.67 -0.90
C ARG A 253 -9.88 -31.80 0.61
N GLU A 254 -9.52 -32.99 1.07
CA GLU A 254 -9.22 -33.30 2.47
C GLU A 254 -7.88 -34.04 2.51
N GLN A 255 -7.02 -33.77 3.50
CA GLN A 255 -5.76 -34.48 3.72
C GLN A 255 -5.25 -34.30 5.15
N THR A 256 -4.34 -35.16 5.60
CA THR A 256 -3.48 -34.87 6.74
C THR A 256 -2.38 -33.85 6.37
N LEU A 257 -1.68 -33.30 7.35
CA LEU A 257 -0.49 -32.46 7.09
C LEU A 257 0.66 -33.28 6.46
N ASP A 258 0.85 -34.53 6.86
CA ASP A 258 1.94 -35.42 6.43
C ASP A 258 1.63 -36.22 5.14
N SER A 259 0.46 -35.97 4.52
CA SER A 259 0.05 -36.61 3.27
C SER A 259 1.07 -36.35 2.15
N GLY A 260 1.64 -37.43 1.60
CA GLY A 260 2.73 -37.37 0.60
C GLY A 260 4.15 -37.27 1.18
N PHE A 261 4.31 -37.07 2.48
CA PHE A 261 5.61 -37.13 3.19
C PHE A 261 5.88 -38.50 3.83
N VAL A 262 4.83 -39.28 4.10
CA VAL A 262 4.91 -40.65 4.64
C VAL A 262 4.33 -41.69 3.67
N GLU A 263 4.55 -42.98 3.96
CA GLU A 263 3.90 -44.06 3.21
C GLU A 263 2.37 -43.98 3.32
N LYS A 264 1.68 -44.29 2.22
CA LYS A 264 0.21 -44.28 2.15
C LYS A 264 -0.41 -45.23 3.19
N ASN A 265 -1.42 -44.72 3.89
CA ASN A 265 -2.10 -45.29 5.06
C ASN A 265 -1.24 -45.34 6.35
N LYS A 266 -0.15 -44.57 6.44
CA LYS A 266 0.58 -44.29 7.70
C LYS A 266 0.44 -42.82 8.15
N GLU A 267 -0.38 -42.04 7.47
CA GLU A 267 -0.62 -40.61 7.74
C GLU A 267 -1.25 -40.36 9.13
N SER A 268 -0.76 -39.32 9.81
CA SER A 268 -1.20 -38.92 11.13
C SER A 268 -2.44 -38.02 11.08
N ARG A 269 -3.56 -38.47 11.65
CA ARG A 269 -4.79 -37.67 11.75
C ARG A 269 -4.68 -36.46 12.68
N ARG A 270 -3.60 -36.35 13.47
CA ARG A 270 -3.39 -35.28 14.48
C ARG A 270 -3.48 -33.86 13.92
N GLN A 271 -3.24 -33.67 12.61
CA GLN A 271 -3.57 -32.43 11.90
C GLN A 271 -4.22 -32.77 10.54
N TYR A 272 -5.49 -32.40 10.36
CA TYR A 272 -6.31 -32.74 9.20
C TYR A 272 -6.92 -31.48 8.59
N ILE A 273 -6.64 -31.24 7.31
CA ILE A 273 -6.93 -29.98 6.61
C ILE A 273 -8.08 -30.21 5.63
N VAL A 274 -9.21 -29.53 5.89
CA VAL A 274 -10.37 -29.49 5.01
C VAL A 274 -10.28 -28.24 4.15
N TYR A 275 -10.15 -28.43 2.83
CA TYR A 275 -10.17 -27.35 1.84
C TYR A 275 -11.54 -27.23 1.19
N PHE A 276 -12.06 -26.02 1.10
CA PHE A 276 -13.39 -25.73 0.58
C PHE A 276 -13.43 -24.42 -0.21
N CYS A 277 -14.46 -24.25 -1.03
CA CYS A 277 -14.58 -23.09 -1.91
C CYS A 277 -16.04 -22.74 -2.21
N SER A 278 -16.35 -21.45 -2.27
CA SER A 278 -17.54 -20.90 -2.89
C SER A 278 -17.08 -20.18 -4.17
N PHE A 279 -17.47 -20.68 -5.34
CA PHE A 279 -16.94 -20.20 -6.62
C PHE A 279 -17.37 -18.76 -6.95
N SER A 280 -18.51 -18.30 -6.44
CA SER A 280 -18.92 -16.90 -6.57
C SER A 280 -18.02 -15.98 -5.75
N PHE A 281 -17.79 -16.30 -4.47
CA PHE A 281 -16.89 -15.53 -3.61
C PHE A 281 -15.41 -15.59 -4.08
N LEU A 282 -14.97 -16.72 -4.62
CA LEU A 282 -13.66 -16.89 -5.26
C LEU A 282 -13.46 -15.87 -6.40
N ASN A 283 -14.42 -15.82 -7.33
CA ASN A 283 -14.34 -14.92 -8.49
C ASN A 283 -14.49 -13.45 -8.08
N GLU A 284 -15.37 -13.16 -7.12
CA GLU A 284 -15.54 -11.84 -6.49
C GLU A 284 -14.21 -11.34 -5.90
N ALA A 285 -13.58 -12.11 -5.02
CA ALA A 285 -12.33 -11.72 -4.37
C ALA A 285 -11.14 -11.59 -5.34
N LEU A 286 -11.01 -12.53 -6.30
CA LEU A 286 -9.96 -12.46 -7.33
C LEU A 286 -10.15 -11.29 -8.31
N SER A 287 -11.39 -10.85 -8.56
CA SER A 287 -11.67 -9.66 -9.39
C SER A 287 -11.31 -8.35 -8.70
N ILE A 288 -11.33 -8.32 -7.36
CA ILE A 288 -10.83 -7.18 -6.58
C ILE A 288 -9.30 -7.18 -6.60
N ASP A 289 -8.67 -8.32 -6.26
CA ASP A 289 -7.21 -8.46 -6.23
C ASP A 289 -6.76 -9.90 -6.53
N PRO A 290 -6.06 -10.19 -7.64
CA PRO A 290 -5.64 -11.56 -7.94
C PRO A 290 -4.66 -12.13 -6.90
N ARG A 291 -3.99 -11.27 -6.12
CA ARG A 291 -3.01 -11.68 -5.10
C ARG A 291 -3.66 -12.45 -3.95
N VAL A 292 -4.98 -12.33 -3.72
CA VAL A 292 -5.69 -13.18 -2.74
C VAL A 292 -5.62 -14.66 -3.10
N GLY A 293 -5.29 -15.02 -4.34
CA GLY A 293 -5.01 -16.40 -4.77
C GLY A 293 -3.99 -17.13 -3.90
N LEU A 294 -3.07 -16.42 -3.24
CA LEU A 294 -2.10 -16.97 -2.29
C LEU A 294 -2.74 -17.55 -1.02
N PHE A 295 -3.98 -17.16 -0.70
CA PHE A 295 -4.75 -17.59 0.47
C PHE A 295 -6.00 -18.41 0.10
N LEU A 296 -6.09 -18.82 -1.16
CA LEU A 296 -7.19 -19.61 -1.71
C LEU A 296 -6.70 -21.01 -2.13
N PRO A 297 -7.56 -22.05 -2.11
CA PRO A 297 -8.93 -22.07 -1.61
C PRO A 297 -9.03 -21.92 -0.08
N CYS A 298 -10.24 -21.73 0.44
CA CYS A 298 -10.47 -21.64 1.89
C CYS A 298 -10.05 -22.94 2.58
N ARG A 299 -9.57 -22.85 3.82
CA ARG A 299 -9.05 -24.00 4.59
C ARG A 299 -9.40 -23.88 6.06
N VAL A 300 -9.74 -25.00 6.69
CA VAL A 300 -9.78 -25.16 8.15
C VAL A 300 -8.94 -26.39 8.49
N THR A 301 -8.14 -26.30 9.54
CA THR A 301 -7.34 -27.41 10.07
C THR A 301 -7.96 -27.86 11.39
N LEU A 302 -8.43 -29.10 11.46
CA LEU A 302 -8.60 -29.80 12.74
C LEU A 302 -7.21 -30.14 13.27
N GLN A 303 -6.98 -29.95 14.56
CA GLN A 303 -5.79 -30.49 15.22
C GLN A 303 -6.08 -31.07 16.62
N GLU A 304 -5.42 -32.19 16.91
CA GLU A 304 -5.49 -32.91 18.18
C GLU A 304 -4.30 -32.50 19.07
N THR A 305 -4.61 -31.76 20.12
CA THR A 305 -3.63 -31.22 21.08
C THR A 305 -3.72 -31.94 22.43
N GLU A 306 -2.75 -31.68 23.32
CA GLU A 306 -2.78 -32.17 24.71
C GLU A 306 -3.99 -31.65 25.52
N LYS A 307 -4.69 -30.63 25.02
CA LYS A 307 -5.89 -30.06 25.65
C LYS A 307 -7.21 -30.58 25.08
N GLY A 308 -7.17 -31.30 23.96
CA GLY A 308 -8.35 -31.67 23.18
C GLY A 308 -8.25 -31.22 21.71
N ILE A 309 -9.38 -31.19 21.03
CA ILE A 309 -9.48 -30.87 19.60
C ILE A 309 -9.68 -29.36 19.43
N GLU A 310 -8.91 -28.71 18.54
CA GLU A 310 -9.20 -27.33 18.09
C GLU A 310 -9.32 -27.24 16.57
N LEU A 311 -10.16 -26.30 16.11
CA LEU A 311 -10.25 -25.84 14.73
C LEU A 311 -9.41 -24.57 14.56
N VAL A 312 -8.57 -24.53 13.53
CA VAL A 312 -7.72 -23.37 13.22
C VAL A 312 -7.88 -22.95 11.75
N THR A 313 -8.07 -21.66 11.52
CA THR A 313 -8.05 -21.03 10.18
C THR A 313 -7.35 -19.68 10.21
N ILE A 314 -6.97 -19.15 9.05
CA ILE A 314 -6.46 -17.79 8.92
C ILE A 314 -7.58 -16.77 9.18
N ASN A 315 -7.29 -15.69 9.89
CA ASN A 315 -8.23 -14.59 10.06
C ASN A 315 -8.22 -13.70 8.79
N PRO A 316 -9.31 -13.65 7.99
CA PRO A 316 -9.31 -12.88 6.74
C PRO A 316 -9.16 -11.38 6.93
N GLU A 317 -9.51 -10.85 8.11
CA GLU A 317 -9.35 -9.43 8.49
C GLU A 317 -7.90 -8.94 8.30
N ASN A 318 -6.92 -9.84 8.43
CA ASN A 318 -5.50 -9.53 8.27
C ASN A 318 -5.05 -9.48 6.79
N LEU A 319 -5.87 -9.97 5.84
CA LEU A 319 -5.46 -10.11 4.44
C LEU A 319 -5.51 -8.80 3.65
N SER A 320 -6.49 -7.92 3.88
CA SER A 320 -6.58 -6.64 3.16
C SER A 320 -5.37 -5.74 3.44
N HIS A 321 -4.85 -5.79 4.67
CA HIS A 321 -3.60 -5.14 5.07
C HIS A 321 -2.37 -5.70 4.36
N LEU A 322 -2.20 -7.03 4.27
CA LEU A 322 -1.05 -7.65 3.58
C LEU A 322 -0.94 -7.24 2.10
N PHE A 323 -2.06 -6.90 1.47
CA PHE A 323 -2.10 -6.43 0.09
C PHE A 323 -2.15 -4.90 -0.06
N ASN A 324 -2.19 -4.16 1.06
CA ASN A 324 -2.46 -2.72 1.14
C ASN A 324 -3.68 -2.31 0.30
N ASN A 325 -4.73 -3.14 0.29
CA ASN A 325 -5.91 -3.00 -0.57
C ASN A 325 -7.19 -3.03 0.25
N ARG A 326 -7.82 -1.88 0.44
CA ARG A 326 -9.04 -1.72 1.23
C ARG A 326 -10.33 -2.11 0.53
N GLU A 327 -10.31 -2.39 -0.76
CA GLU A 327 -11.50 -2.93 -1.44
C GLU A 327 -11.78 -4.37 -1.02
N LEU A 328 -10.73 -5.07 -0.55
CA LEU A 328 -10.86 -6.36 0.12
C LEU A 328 -11.49 -6.25 1.53
N ASP A 329 -11.52 -5.08 2.19
CA ASP A 329 -11.98 -4.94 3.60
C ASP A 329 -13.35 -5.62 3.81
N LYS A 330 -14.31 -5.38 2.91
CA LYS A 330 -15.66 -5.98 2.94
C LYS A 330 -15.69 -7.48 2.69
N ALA A 331 -14.85 -7.96 1.77
CA ALA A 331 -14.74 -9.39 1.45
C ALA A 331 -14.08 -10.15 2.61
N CYS A 332 -13.08 -9.54 3.24
CA CYS A 332 -12.42 -10.00 4.45
C CYS A 332 -13.38 -10.05 5.65
N GLU A 333 -14.11 -8.97 5.95
CA GLU A 333 -15.14 -8.94 7.01
C GLU A 333 -16.22 -10.02 6.81
N ARG A 334 -16.69 -10.18 5.56
CA ARG A 334 -17.66 -11.23 5.20
C ARG A 334 -17.09 -12.62 5.40
N MET A 335 -15.85 -12.87 4.98
CA MET A 335 -15.22 -14.19 5.10
C MET A 335 -14.80 -14.51 6.55
N HIS A 336 -14.45 -13.50 7.36
CA HIS A 336 -14.23 -13.68 8.79
C HIS A 336 -15.50 -14.21 9.45
N ARG A 337 -16.65 -13.53 9.28
CA ARG A 337 -17.93 -14.00 9.82
C ARG A 337 -18.25 -15.43 9.36
N LEU A 338 -18.11 -15.71 8.06
CA LEU A 338 -18.35 -17.06 7.53
C LEU A 338 -17.40 -18.12 8.13
N TYR A 339 -16.12 -17.82 8.38
CA TYR A 339 -15.24 -18.76 9.08
C TYR A 339 -15.66 -18.94 10.55
N THR A 340 -15.94 -17.85 11.28
CA THR A 340 -16.35 -17.91 12.69
C THR A 340 -17.63 -18.73 12.85
N GLU A 341 -18.67 -18.44 12.04
CA GLU A 341 -19.91 -19.21 12.02
C GLU A 341 -19.73 -20.70 11.67
N ILE A 342 -18.80 -21.02 10.74
CA ILE A 342 -18.47 -22.41 10.37
C ILE A 342 -17.77 -23.14 11.52
N LEU A 343 -16.91 -22.44 12.25
CA LEU A 343 -16.21 -23.00 13.41
C LEU A 343 -17.18 -23.21 14.58
N GLU A 344 -18.02 -22.22 14.89
CA GLU A 344 -19.03 -22.29 15.97
C GLU A 344 -19.96 -23.50 15.79
N GLU A 345 -20.57 -23.64 14.60
CA GLU A 345 -21.46 -24.78 14.27
C GLU A 345 -20.74 -26.14 14.22
N ALA A 346 -19.40 -26.15 14.14
CA ALA A 346 -18.60 -27.38 14.16
C ALA A 346 -18.14 -27.80 15.57
N THR A 347 -18.22 -26.92 16.57
CA THR A 347 -17.66 -27.13 17.93
C THR A 347 -18.67 -27.16 19.09
N LEU A 348 -19.87 -26.60 18.87
CA LEU A 348 -20.91 -26.33 19.88
C LEU A 348 -22.08 -27.33 19.89
#